data_AF-A0AA92U9R7-F1
#
_entry.id   AF-A0AA92U9R7-F1
#
_cell.length_a   1.000
_cell.length_b   1.000
_cell.length_c   1.000
_cell.angle_alpha   90.00
_cell.angle_beta   90.00
_cell.angle_gamma   90.00
#
_symmetry.space_group_name_H-M   'P 1'
#
loop_
_entity.id
_entity.type
_entity.pdbx_description
1 polymer ?
#
loop_
_entity_poly.entity_id
_entity_poly.type
_entity_poly.pdbx_seq_one_letter_code
_entity_poly.pdbx_strand_id
1 'polypeptide(L)' 'MVSSPLSQQFIITHHLPSTSSVKTALKALVDKQLVSKTPTGYLVSDRFFAKWLVRGGIIAN' A
#
# COMPACT_ATOMS: atom_id res chain seq x y z
N MET A 1 1.28 -3.17 -9.82
CA MET A 1 2.17 -2.11 -9.31
C MET A 1 1.32 -0.87 -9.08
N VAL A 2 1.55 -0.09 -8.02
CA VAL A 2 0.74 1.10 -7.73
C VAL A 2 1.61 2.34 -7.90
N SER A 3 1.36 3.14 -8.95
CA SER A 3 2.21 4.28 -9.28
C SER A 3 2.07 5.47 -8.33
N SER A 4 0.85 5.74 -7.86
CA SER A 4 0.61 6.91 -6.99
C SER A 4 -0.37 6.62 -5.84
N PRO A 5 0.04 5.85 -4.82
CA PRO A 5 -0.82 5.52 -3.68
C PRO A 5 -1.12 6.73 -2.76
N LEU A 6 -0.43 7.85 -2.97
CA LEU A 6 -0.62 9.10 -2.22
C LEU A 6 -1.40 10.16 -3.02
N SER A 7 -1.74 9.88 -4.29
CA SER A 7 -2.54 10.81 -5.08
C SER A 7 -3.93 10.92 -4.48
N GLN A 8 -4.47 12.13 -4.47
CA GLN A 8 -5.83 12.41 -4.03
C GLN A 8 -6.85 11.52 -4.78
N GLN A 9 -6.60 11.26 -6.07
CA GLN A 9 -7.38 10.31 -6.87
C GLN A 9 -7.41 8.90 -6.26
N PHE A 10 -6.27 8.37 -5.82
CA PHE A 10 -6.17 7.02 -5.24
C PHE A 10 -6.86 6.93 -3.87
N ILE A 11 -6.73 7.99 -3.06
CA ILE A 11 -7.43 8.12 -1.76
C ILE A 11 -8.94 8.09 -1.97
N ILE A 12 -9.45 8.85 -2.94
CA ILE A 12 -10.88 8.93 -3.26
C ILE A 12 -11.38 7.60 -3.83
N THR A 13 -10.68 7.02 -4.80
CA THR A 13 -11.06 5.76 -5.45
C THR A 13 -11.09 4.57 -4.48
N HIS A 14 -10.21 4.55 -3.48
CA HIS A 14 -10.15 3.47 -2.49
C HIS A 14 -10.76 3.84 -1.13
N HIS A 15 -11.50 4.96 -1.04
CA HIS A 15 -12.14 5.44 0.19
C HIS A 15 -11.23 5.45 1.42
N LEU A 16 -9.96 5.85 1.23
CA LEU A 16 -8.98 5.83 2.29
C LEU A 16 -9.19 7.02 3.25
N PRO A 17 -8.98 6.82 4.57
CA PRO A 17 -9.43 7.77 5.59
C PRO A 17 -8.72 9.12 5.54
N SER A 18 -7.40 9.14 5.31
CA SER A 18 -6.63 10.38 5.22
C SER A 18 -5.27 10.13 4.57
N THR A 19 -4.82 11.07 3.74
CA THR A 19 -3.49 11.05 3.09
C THR A 19 -2.36 10.87 4.10
N SER A 20 -2.43 11.50 5.28
CA SER A 20 -1.43 11.33 6.33
C SER A 20 -1.39 9.91 6.88
N SER A 21 -2.55 9.29 7.11
CA SER A 21 -2.63 7.92 7.60
C SER A 21 -2.07 6.92 6.58
N VAL A 22 -2.43 7.10 5.30
CA VAL A 22 -1.92 6.30 4.18
C VAL A 22 -0.41 6.47 4.03
N LYS A 23 0.12 7.67 4.21
CA LYS A 23 1.56 7.94 4.16
C LYS A 23 2.32 7.24 5.29
N THR A 24 1.78 7.28 6.52
CA THR A 24 2.39 6.61 7.68
C THR A 24 2.37 5.09 7.50
N ALA A 25 1.24 4.52 7.08
CA ALA A 25 1.13 3.09 6.79
C ALA A 25 2.10 2.67 5.67
N LEU A 26 2.15 3.42 4.57
CA LEU A 26 3.05 3.15 3.46
C LEU A 26 4.52 3.24 3.87
N LYS A 27 4.88 4.22 4.71
CA LYS A 27 6.23 4.35 5.26
C LYS A 27 6.58 3.15 6.15
N ALA A 28 5.67 2.68 6.99
CA ALA A 28 5.87 1.49 7.82
C ALA A 28 6.05 0.22 6.97
N LEU A 29 5.30 0.09 5.87
CA LEU A 29 5.45 -1.04 4.94
C LEU A 29 6.81 -1.03 4.22
N VAL A 30 7.32 0.15 3.86
CA VAL A 30 8.65 0.30 3.27
C VAL A 30 9.76 0.04 4.27
N ASP A 31 9.63 0.57 5.49
CA ASP A 31 10.58 0.37 6.59
C ASP A 31 10.73 -1.12 6.94
N LYS A 32 9.61 -1.85 6.97
CA LYS A 32 9.57 -3.30 7.18
C LYS A 32 10.01 -4.13 5.96
N GLN A 33 10.49 -3.49 4.87
CA GLN A 33 10.89 -4.16 3.62
C GLN A 33 9.78 -4.98 2.95
N LEU A 34 8.51 -4.74 3.31
CA LEU A 34 7.36 -5.44 2.73
C LEU A 34 7.02 -4.89 1.35
N VAL A 35 7.25 -3.59 1.16
CA VAL A 35 7.01 -2.85 -0.09
C VAL A 35 8.26 -2.06 -0.45
N SER A 36 8.73 -2.17 -1.69
CA SER A 36 9.81 -1.32 -2.20
C SER A 36 9.26 -0.13 -2.97
N LYS A 37 9.90 1.02 -2.75
CA LYS A 37 9.68 2.23 -3.54
C LYS A 37 10.54 2.16 -4.80
N THR A 38 9.89 2.24 -5.95
CA THR A 38 10.49 2.35 -7.28
C THR A 38 10.25 3.77 -7.83
N PRO A 39 11.05 4.25 -8.78
CA PRO A 39 10.82 5.56 -9.40
C PRO A 39 9.43 5.69 -10.07
N THR A 40 8.83 4.57 -10.46
CA THR A 40 7.51 4.48 -11.09
C THR A 40 6.36 4.20 -10.12
N GLY A 41 6.63 4.00 -8.83
CA GLY A 41 5.59 3.64 -7.85
C GLY A 41 6.04 2.71 -6.72
N TYR A 42 5.09 1.96 -6.19
CA TYR A 42 5.29 1.01 -5.10
C TYR A 42 5.00 -0.43 -5.57
N LEU A 43 5.87 -1.33 -5.12
CA LEU A 43 5.92 -2.76 -5.45
C LEU A 43 5.92 -3.56 -4.14
N VAL A 44 5.11 -4.61 -4.05
CA VAL A 44 5.23 -5.57 -2.94
C VAL A 44 6.48 -6.41 -3.16
N SER A 45 7.43 -6.31 -2.24
CA SER A 45 8.72 -7.00 -2.32
C SER A 45 8.71 -8.31 -1.56
N ASP A 46 7.94 -8.36 -0.46
CA ASP A 46 7.86 -9.57 0.34
C ASP A 46 6.82 -10.57 -0.21
N ARG A 47 7.27 -11.81 -0.44
CA ARG A 47 6.44 -12.88 -1.01
C ARG A 47 5.37 -13.38 -0.05
N PHE A 48 5.61 -13.36 1.26
CA PHE A 48 4.63 -13.77 2.25
C PHE A 48 3.55 -12.71 2.40
N PHE A 49 3.93 -11.43 2.38
CA PHE A 49 3.03 -10.30 2.38
C PHE A 49 2.17 -10.27 1.11
N ALA A 50 2.75 -10.56 -0.06
CA ALA A 50 1.98 -10.73 -1.30
C ALA A 50 0.93 -11.85 -1.16
N LYS A 51 1.32 -13.02 -0.63
CA LYS A 51 0.39 -14.13 -0.37
C LYS A 51 -0.67 -13.78 0.67
N TRP A 52 -0.32 -12.99 1.69
CA TRP A 52 -1.22 -12.52 2.73
C TRP A 52 -2.27 -11.55 2.18
N LEU A 53 -1.85 -10.60 1.34
CA LEU A 53 -2.76 -9.67 0.64
C LEU A 53 -3.77 -10.42 -0.22
N VAL A 54 -3.33 -11.47 -0.95
CA VAL A 54 -4.21 -12.29 -1.80
C VAL A 54 -5.13 -13.21 -0.98
N ARG A 55 -4.67 -13.73 0.16
CA ARG A 55 -5.44 -14.67 0.99
C ARG A 55 -6.48 -14.02 1.91
N GLY A 56 -6.41 -12.72 2.14
CA GLY A 56 -7.41 -12.04 2.95
C GLY A 56 -6.82 -11.03 3.92
N GLY A 57 -6.00 -10.12 3.40
CA GLY A 57 -5.52 -8.99 4.21
C GLY A 57 -6.68 -8.20 4.83
N ILE A 58 -7.86 -8.18 4.21
CA ILE A 58 -9.07 -7.57 4.73
C ILE A 58 -10.31 -8.27 4.12
N ILE A 59 -10.93 -9.19 4.86
CA ILE A 59 -12.40 -9.27 4.85
C ILE A 59 -12.88 -8.05 5.64
N ALA A 60 -13.02 -6.91 4.98
CA ALA A 60 -13.81 -5.80 5.49
C ALA A 60 -15.19 -6.03 4.88
N ASN A 61 -16.02 -6.70 5.67
CA ASN A 61 -17.46 -6.57 5.58
C ASN A 61 -17.89 -5.42 6.50
#